data_AF-A0A9N9H8U8-F1
#
_entry.id   AF-A0A9N9H8U8-F1
#
_cell.length_a   1.000
_cell.length_b   1.000
_cell.length_c   1.000
_cell.angle_alpha   90.00
_cell.angle_beta   90.00
_cell.angle_gamma   90.00
#
_symmetry.space_group_name_H-M   'P 1'
#
loop_
_entity.id
_entity.type
_entity.pdbx_description
1 polymer ?
#
loop_
_entity_poly.entity_id
_entity_poly.type
_entity_poly.pdbx_seq_one_letter_code
_entity_poly.pdbx_strand_id
1 'polypeptide(L)'
;KKYKSSQYTARKAKEANEQFHFIDASWIPGDNEGILCPQDKRKEVLNMVKRHATLHPLIPISREIFLTSMEIYHQSVKEMYRFCRENNLVHLWAYLWINWYNKSDWNLFARASYPRAIPLARTTMLADSNKRIDS
;
A
#
# COMPACT_ATOMS: atom_id res chain seq x y z
N LYS A 1 12.88 -18.42 4.48
CA LYS A 1 11.92 -17.34 4.16
C LYS A 1 11.43 -17.58 2.72
N LYS A 2 10.23 -18.12 2.52
CA LYS A 2 9.75 -18.48 1.17
C LYS A 2 9.56 -17.18 0.36
N TYR A 3 10.29 -17.03 -0.74
CA TYR A 3 10.07 -15.94 -1.70
C TYR A 3 8.63 -16.09 -2.23
N LYS A 4 7.73 -15.14 -1.90
CA LYS A 4 6.41 -15.10 -2.56
C LYS A 4 6.68 -15.05 -4.06
N SER A 5 6.10 -15.97 -4.84
CA SER A 5 6.11 -15.85 -6.30
C SER A 5 5.52 -14.48 -6.65
N SER A 6 6.40 -13.57 -7.07
CA SER A 6 6.23 -12.12 -7.05
C SER A 6 5.54 -11.61 -8.31
N GLN A 7 4.85 -12.50 -9.03
CA GLN A 7 4.18 -12.16 -10.27
C GLN A 7 2.70 -11.83 -10.05
N TYR A 8 2.26 -10.79 -10.75
CA TYR A 8 0.87 -10.35 -10.79
C TYR A 8 0.23 -11.10 -11.96
N THR A 9 -0.36 -12.24 -11.64
CA THR A 9 -0.95 -13.13 -12.64
C THR A 9 -2.36 -12.69 -13.01
N ALA A 10 -2.88 -13.18 -14.14
CA ALA A 10 -4.27 -12.96 -14.53
C ALA A 10 -5.27 -13.34 -13.42
N ARG A 11 -4.96 -14.36 -12.61
CA ARG A 11 -5.78 -14.74 -11.45
C ARG A 11 -5.82 -13.63 -10.39
N LYS A 12 -4.66 -13.08 -10.02
CA LYS A 12 -4.60 -11.94 -9.07
C LYS A 12 -5.28 -10.70 -9.62
N ALA A 13 -5.21 -10.47 -10.93
CA ALA A 13 -5.90 -9.36 -11.58
C ALA A 13 -7.43 -9.52 -11.52
N LYS A 14 -7.94 -10.76 -11.69
CA LYS A 14 -9.36 -11.06 -11.47
C LYS A 14 -9.77 -10.87 -10.02
N GLU A 15 -9.01 -11.40 -9.06
CA GLU A 15 -9.24 -11.19 -7.63
C GLU A 15 -9.28 -9.69 -7.29
N ALA A 16 -8.39 -8.89 -7.90
CA ALA A 16 -8.37 -7.44 -7.75
C ALA A 16 -9.63 -6.77 -8.32
N ASN A 17 -10.08 -7.18 -9.50
CA ASN A 17 -11.31 -6.67 -10.14
C ASN A 17 -12.58 -7.04 -9.37
N GLU A 18 -12.64 -8.26 -8.81
CA GLU A 18 -13.75 -8.70 -7.94
C GLU A 18 -13.83 -7.84 -6.68
N GLN A 19 -12.67 -7.47 -6.11
CA GLN A 19 -12.62 -6.59 -4.95
C GLN A 19 -12.89 -5.12 -5.31
N PHE A 20 -12.40 -4.68 -6.47
CA PHE A 20 -12.50 -3.31 -6.95
C PHE A 20 -12.80 -3.32 -8.45
N HIS A 21 -14.09 -3.19 -8.80
CA HIS A 21 -14.56 -3.28 -10.19
C HIS A 21 -13.93 -2.27 -11.17
N PHE A 22 -13.29 -1.21 -10.68
CA PHE A 22 -12.57 -0.25 -11.51
C PHE A 22 -11.20 -0.76 -12.01
N ILE A 23 -10.68 -1.86 -11.46
CA ILE A 23 -9.41 -2.45 -11.88
C ILE A 23 -9.67 -3.33 -13.11
N ASP A 24 -9.04 -3.00 -14.23
CA ASP A 24 -9.07 -3.83 -15.44
C ASP A 24 -8.28 -5.15 -15.24
N ALA A 25 -8.98 -6.28 -15.24
CA ALA A 25 -8.39 -7.61 -15.06
C ALA A 25 -7.52 -8.04 -16.26
N SER A 26 -7.67 -7.42 -17.42
CA SER A 26 -6.84 -7.67 -18.59
C SER A 26 -5.52 -6.89 -18.58
N TRP A 27 -5.39 -5.91 -17.68
CA TRP A 27 -4.20 -5.07 -17.59
C TRP A 27 -3.14 -5.70 -16.70
N ILE A 28 -2.42 -6.67 -17.28
CA ILE A 28 -1.33 -7.41 -16.65
C ILE A 28 0.01 -7.12 -17.35
N PRO A 29 1.13 -7.12 -16.61
CA PRO A 29 2.45 -7.01 -17.23
C PRO A 29 2.76 -8.27 -18.05
N GLY A 30 3.40 -8.11 -19.21
CA GLY A 30 3.95 -9.24 -19.98
C GLY A 30 5.25 -9.77 -19.39
N ASP A 31 5.85 -10.78 -20.03
CA ASP A 31 7.07 -11.45 -19.54
C ASP A 31 8.37 -10.62 -19.68
N ASN A 32 8.31 -9.48 -20.37
CA ASN A 32 9.47 -8.61 -20.51
C ASN A 32 9.75 -7.89 -19.18
N GLU A 33 11.03 -7.82 -18.80
CA GLU A 33 11.48 -7.00 -17.66
C GLU A 33 11.29 -5.50 -17.98
N GLY A 34 10.05 -5.03 -17.88
CA GLY A 34 9.71 -3.63 -18.07
C GLY A 34 10.28 -2.78 -16.95
N ILE A 35 10.62 -1.52 -17.28
CA ILE A 35 11.02 -0.53 -16.28
C ILE A 35 9.87 -0.37 -15.27
N LEU A 36 10.15 -0.67 -14.00
CA LEU A 36 9.15 -0.60 -12.93
C LEU A 36 8.56 0.80 -12.81
N CYS A 37 9.39 1.84 -12.75
CA CYS A 37 8.94 3.23 -12.65
C CYS A 37 10.03 4.18 -13.17
N PRO A 38 9.69 5.12 -14.08
CA PRO A 38 10.60 6.19 -14.51
C PRO A 38 11.08 7.03 -13.33
N GLN A 39 12.32 7.55 -13.40
CA GLN A 39 12.91 8.25 -12.26
C GLN A 39 12.08 9.45 -11.78
N ASP A 40 11.48 10.18 -12.72
CA ASP A 40 10.73 11.41 -12.49
C ASP A 40 9.42 11.17 -11.74
N LYS A 41 8.87 9.95 -11.82
CA LYS A 41 7.61 9.56 -11.17
C LYS A 41 7.81 8.87 -9.82
N ARG A 42 9.02 8.41 -9.51
CA ARG A 42 9.30 7.70 -8.24
C ARG A 42 8.94 8.52 -7.00
N LYS A 43 9.29 9.81 -6.97
CA LYS A 43 8.99 10.69 -5.83
C LYS A 43 7.48 10.83 -5.61
N GLU A 44 6.72 10.96 -6.69
CA GLU A 44 5.27 11.09 -6.67
C GLU A 44 4.61 9.81 -6.13
N VAL A 45 4.99 8.65 -6.66
CA VAL A 45 4.50 7.33 -6.20
C VAL A 45 4.83 7.12 -4.72
N LEU A 46 6.06 7.42 -4.30
CA LEU A 46 6.46 7.29 -2.90
C LEU A 46 5.63 8.19 -1.97
N ASN A 47 5.32 9.42 -2.41
CA ASN A 47 4.49 10.33 -1.65
C ASN A 47 3.06 9.79 -1.50
N MET A 48 2.48 9.28 -2.59
CA MET A 48 1.16 8.65 -2.57
C MET A 48 1.13 7.44 -1.63
N VAL A 49 2.08 6.51 -1.74
CA VAL A 49 2.16 5.33 -0.86
C VAL A 49 2.28 5.75 0.61
N LYS A 50 3.13 6.73 0.93
CA LYS A 50 3.26 7.25 2.31
C LYS A 50 1.96 7.87 2.81
N ARG A 51 1.27 8.65 1.98
CA ARG A 51 -0.03 9.22 2.33
C ARG A 51 -1.06 8.13 2.60
N HIS A 52 -1.19 7.16 1.70
CA HIS A 52 -2.13 6.04 1.87
C HIS A 52 -1.86 5.22 3.14
N ALA A 53 -0.58 5.00 3.49
CA ALA A 53 -0.20 4.30 4.72
C ALA A 53 -0.62 5.05 6.00
N THR A 54 -0.68 6.38 5.93
CA THR A 54 -0.87 7.25 7.09
C THR A 54 -2.31 7.70 7.30
N LEU A 55 -3.17 7.59 6.27
CA LEU A 55 -4.61 7.84 6.39
C LEU A 55 -5.23 6.96 7.48
N HIS A 56 -6.17 7.54 8.24
CA HIS A 56 -6.80 6.89 9.37
C HIS A 56 -8.22 7.43 9.59
N PRO A 57 -9.22 6.59 9.94
CA PRO A 57 -10.59 7.05 10.11
C PRO A 57 -10.83 8.11 11.18
N LEU A 58 -9.98 8.15 12.20
CA LEU A 58 -10.02 9.16 13.27
C LEU A 58 -9.25 10.45 12.93
N ILE A 59 -8.63 10.54 11.75
CA ILE A 59 -7.89 11.72 11.31
C ILE A 59 -8.66 12.35 10.15
N PRO A 60 -9.09 13.61 10.27
CA PRO A 60 -9.85 14.26 9.20
C PRO A 60 -8.95 14.52 7.98
N ILE A 61 -9.50 14.30 6.79
CA ILE A 61 -8.80 14.60 5.52
C ILE A 61 -8.98 16.06 5.07
N SER A 62 -10.03 16.71 5.55
CA SER A 62 -10.35 18.14 5.41
C SER A 62 -11.27 18.53 6.56
N ARG A 63 -11.60 19.81 6.72
CA ARG A 63 -12.44 20.32 7.84
C ARG A 63 -13.68 19.42 8.02
N GLU A 64 -13.68 18.66 9.11
CA GLU A 64 -14.74 17.73 9.55
C GLU A 64 -15.06 16.53 8.63
N ILE A 65 -14.28 16.29 7.57
CA ILE A 65 -14.48 15.11 6.73
C ILE A 65 -13.62 13.96 7.25
N PHE A 66 -14.30 12.96 7.83
CA PHE A 66 -13.71 11.70 8.24
C PHE A 66 -14.14 10.61 7.25
N LEU A 67 -13.18 9.77 6.85
CA LEU A 67 -13.44 8.63 5.99
C LEU A 67 -13.40 7.34 6.80
N THR A 68 -14.28 6.40 6.49
CA THR A 68 -14.20 5.04 7.03
C THR A 68 -12.95 4.31 6.51
N SER A 69 -12.54 3.24 7.19
CA SER A 69 -11.42 2.39 6.73
C SER A 69 -11.62 1.88 5.31
N MET A 70 -12.86 1.52 4.97
CA MET A 70 -13.21 1.01 3.64
C MET A 70 -13.11 2.10 2.57
N GLU A 71 -13.57 3.32 2.87
CA GLU A 71 -13.44 4.45 1.96
C GLU A 71 -11.98 4.85 1.75
N ILE A 72 -11.18 4.90 2.83
CA ILE A 72 -9.74 5.17 2.72
C ILE A 72 -9.07 4.15 1.81
N TYR A 73 -9.36 2.86 2.01
CA TYR A 73 -8.78 1.80 1.20
C TYR A 73 -9.22 1.90 -0.26
N HIS A 74 -10.52 2.05 -0.51
CA HIS A 74 -11.07 2.19 -1.85
C HIS A 74 -10.49 3.40 -2.60
N GLN A 75 -10.44 4.57 -1.95
CA GLN A 75 -9.88 5.78 -2.54
C GLN A 75 -8.38 5.65 -2.81
N SER A 76 -7.61 5.09 -1.87
CA SER A 76 -6.17 4.88 -2.02
C SER A 76 -5.83 3.95 -3.19
N VAL A 77 -6.55 2.83 -3.31
CA VAL A 77 -6.37 1.87 -4.42
C VAL A 77 -6.75 2.53 -5.74
N LYS A 78 -7.89 3.23 -5.79
CA LYS A 78 -8.37 3.91 -6.99
C LYS A 78 -7.41 4.99 -7.47
N GLU A 79 -6.89 5.80 -6.56
CA GLU A 79 -5.93 6.86 -6.85
C GLU A 79 -4.63 6.29 -7.43
N MET A 80 -4.05 5.27 -6.76
CA MET A 80 -2.82 4.63 -7.23
C MET A 80 -3.00 3.90 -8.56
N TYR A 81 -4.13 3.20 -8.73
CA TYR A 81 -4.44 2.50 -9.97
C TYR A 81 -4.57 3.47 -11.15
N ARG A 82 -5.32 4.56 -10.98
CA ARG A 82 -5.48 5.61 -12.00
C ARG A 82 -4.14 6.21 -12.39
N PHE A 83 -3.33 6.59 -11.40
CA PHE A 83 -1.99 7.10 -11.65
C PHE A 83 -1.14 6.13 -12.49
N CYS A 84 -1.14 4.85 -12.14
CA CYS A 84 -0.39 3.85 -12.90
C CYS A 84 -0.97 3.67 -14.32
N ARG A 85 -2.29 3.71 -14.50
CA ARG A 85 -2.95 3.58 -15.81
C ARG A 85 -2.63 4.75 -16.73
N GLU A 86 -2.77 5.97 -16.24
CA GLU A 86 -2.54 7.20 -17.00
C GLU A 86 -1.07 7.33 -17.47
N ASN A 87 -0.13 6.76 -16.70
CA ASN A 87 1.30 6.75 -17.04
C ASN A 87 1.77 5.42 -17.67
N ASN A 88 0.86 4.49 -17.98
CA ASN A 88 1.15 3.16 -18.53
C ASN A 88 2.17 2.33 -17.72
N LEU A 89 2.09 2.40 -16.38
CA LEU A 89 3.00 1.77 -15.43
C LEU A 89 2.44 0.42 -14.92
N VAL A 90 2.18 -0.52 -15.82
CA VAL A 90 1.56 -1.82 -15.47
C VAL A 90 2.44 -2.66 -14.52
N HIS A 91 3.76 -2.64 -14.71
CA HIS A 91 4.72 -3.34 -13.86
C HIS A 91 4.76 -2.74 -12.45
N LEU A 92 4.65 -1.42 -12.33
CA LEU A 92 4.54 -0.75 -11.04
C LEU A 92 3.27 -1.17 -10.32
N TRP A 93 2.13 -1.12 -11.01
CA TRP A 93 0.85 -1.51 -10.44
C TRP A 93 0.88 -2.95 -9.91
N ALA A 94 1.36 -3.87 -10.74
CA ALA A 94 1.55 -5.27 -10.37
C ALA A 94 2.36 -5.44 -9.09
N TYR A 95 3.51 -4.75 -9.00
CA TYR A 95 4.35 -4.76 -7.81
C TYR A 95 3.65 -4.15 -6.59
N LEU A 96 2.99 -3.00 -6.76
CA LEU A 96 2.28 -2.32 -5.68
C LEU A 96 1.14 -3.17 -5.12
N TRP A 97 0.36 -3.82 -5.99
CA TRP A 97 -0.74 -4.69 -5.58
C TRP A 97 -0.26 -5.87 -4.74
N ILE A 98 0.79 -6.57 -5.18
CA ILE A 98 1.32 -7.75 -4.49
C ILE A 98 1.89 -7.40 -3.12
N ASN A 99 2.42 -6.20 -2.93
CA ASN A 99 3.13 -5.82 -1.71
C ASN A 99 2.29 -5.00 -0.73
N TRP A 100 1.35 -4.18 -1.20
CA TRP A 100 0.67 -3.21 -0.33
C TRP A 100 -0.84 -3.09 -0.55
N TYR A 101 -1.33 -3.21 -1.78
CA TYR A 101 -2.75 -2.91 -2.08
C TYR A 101 -3.66 -4.13 -2.19
N ASN A 102 -3.15 -5.35 -2.06
CA ASN A 102 -4.02 -6.49 -1.83
C ASN A 102 -4.53 -6.49 -0.38
N LYS A 103 -5.70 -7.09 -0.14
CA LYS A 103 -6.38 -7.03 1.16
C LYS A 103 -5.52 -7.49 2.34
N SER A 104 -4.75 -8.56 2.18
CA SER A 104 -3.95 -9.13 3.27
C SER A 104 -2.78 -8.23 3.65
N ASP A 105 -2.03 -7.75 2.65
CA ASP A 105 -0.87 -6.90 2.89
C ASP A 105 -1.29 -5.45 3.24
N TRP A 106 -2.44 -4.96 2.73
CA TRP A 106 -3.03 -3.68 3.14
C TRP A 106 -3.25 -3.61 4.66
N ASN A 107 -3.74 -4.71 5.25
CA ASN A 107 -3.96 -4.78 6.70
C ASN A 107 -2.69 -4.67 7.54
N LEU A 108 -1.54 -5.03 6.97
CA LEU A 108 -0.23 -4.91 7.63
C LEU A 108 0.41 -3.54 7.35
N PHE A 109 0.04 -2.90 6.25
CA PHE A 109 0.65 -1.69 5.73
C PHE A 109 -0.05 -0.41 6.19
N ALA A 110 -1.38 -0.36 6.12
CA ALA A 110 -2.15 0.85 6.29
C ALA A 110 -2.69 0.99 7.71
N ARG A 111 -2.50 2.18 8.30
CA ARG A 111 -3.10 2.52 9.60
C ARG A 111 -4.62 2.44 9.57
N ALA A 112 -5.23 2.71 8.41
CA ALA A 112 -6.68 2.63 8.22
C ALA A 112 -7.28 1.26 8.56
N SER A 113 -6.50 0.18 8.55
CA SER A 113 -6.98 -1.15 8.93
C SER A 113 -7.27 -1.32 10.42
N TYR A 114 -6.91 -0.34 11.26
CA TYR A 114 -7.17 -0.32 12.70
C TYR A 114 -8.13 0.84 13.07
N PRO A 115 -9.41 0.81 12.66
CA PRO A 115 -10.32 1.97 12.76
C PRO A 115 -10.51 2.53 14.18
N ARG A 116 -10.39 1.67 15.19
CA ARG A 116 -10.74 2.00 16.59
C ARG A 116 -9.56 2.49 17.43
N ALA A 117 -8.33 2.41 16.92
CA ALA A 117 -7.16 2.82 17.67
C ALA A 117 -6.08 3.32 16.73
N ILE A 118 -5.59 4.53 16.98
CA ILE A 118 -4.35 5.00 16.37
C ILE A 118 -3.20 4.27 17.06
N PRO A 119 -2.40 3.44 16.37
CA PRO A 119 -1.24 2.82 16.98
C PRO A 119 -0.23 3.91 17.32
N LEU A 120 -0.14 4.26 18.62
CA LEU A 120 0.79 5.28 19.14
C LEU A 120 2.25 4.78 19.20
N ALA A 121 2.47 3.47 19.14
CA ALA A 121 3.77 2.88 19.41
C ALA A 121 4.50 2.47 18.11
N ARG A 122 5.43 3.32 17.65
CA ARG A 122 6.75 2.79 17.29
C ARG A 122 7.49 2.60 18.60
N THR A 123 7.44 1.41 19.17
CA THR A 123 8.33 1.07 20.28
C THR A 123 9.75 1.01 19.70
N THR A 124 10.47 2.12 19.71
CA THR A 124 11.92 2.04 19.92
C THR A 124 12.07 1.34 21.26
N MET A 125 12.29 0.02 21.24
CA MET A 125 12.94 -0.65 22.37
C MET A 125 14.28 0.06 22.54
N LEU A 126 14.34 1.01 23.46
CA LEU A 126 15.60 1.33 24.09
C LEU A 126 15.98 0.07 24.86
N ALA A 127 16.99 -0.63 24.37
CA ALA A 127 17.63 -1.68 25.14
C ALA A 127 18.13 -1.04 26.44
N ASP A 128 17.60 -1.46 27.59
CA ASP A 128 18.19 -1.14 28.87
C ASP A 128 19.64 -1.63 28.85
N SER A 129 20.56 -0.66 28.84
CA SER A 129 21.99 -0.89 28.85
C SER A 129 22.37 -1.33 30.26
N ASN A 130 22.96 -2.52 30.34
CA ASN A 130 23.73 -2.98 31.49
C ASN A 130 24.42 -1.82 32.23
N LYS A 131 24.14 -1.68 33.52
CA LYS A 131 25.17 -1.25 34.46
C LYS A 131 25.45 -2.41 35.41
N ARG A 132 26.56 -3.09 35.17
CA ARG A 132 27.32 -3.75 36.24
C ARG A 132 27.76 -2.63 37.18
N ILE A 133 27.21 -2.62 38.38
CA ILE A 133 27.82 -1.93 39.51
C ILE A 133 28.57 -3.05 40.23
N ASP A 134 29.87 -3.15 39.93
CA ASP A 134 30.80 -3.89 40.77
C ASP A 134 30.91 -3.09 42.09
N SER A 135 30.64 -3.76 43.20
CA SER A 135 30.92 -3.29 44.56
C SER A 135 31.35 -4.49 45.39
#